data_AF-A0A950MQY4-F1
#
_entry.id   AF-A0A950MQY4-F1
#
_cell.length_a   1.000
_cell.length_b   1.000
_cell.length_c   1.000
_cell.angle_alpha   90.00
_cell.angle_beta   90.00
_cell.angle_gamma   90.00
#
_symmetry.space_group_name_H-M   'P 1'
#
loop_
_entity.id
_entity.type
_entity.pdbx_description
1 polymer ?
#
loop_
_entity_poly.entity_id
_entity_poly.type
_entity_poly.pdbx_seq_one_letter_code
_entity_poly.pdbx_strand_id
1 'polypeptide(L)'
;TRAQLMALWEEGWGCLFGALDSLTDADLGRTITIRGEPHSVMQAINRQVAHYASHCGQIIFLAKHLQSANWNSLSVPRKKSEEFNQRVLAGEASQR
;
A
#
# COMPACT_ATOMS: atom_id res chain seq x y z
N THR A 1 22.64 1.08 6.70
CA THR A 1 22.54 -0.36 6.34
C THR A 1 21.08 -0.73 6.10
N ARG A 2 20.78 -1.92 5.56
CA ARG A 2 19.39 -2.40 5.43
C ARG A 2 18.66 -2.41 6.78
N ALA A 3 19.32 -2.85 7.84
CA ALA A 3 18.74 -2.93 9.17
C ALA A 3 18.27 -1.55 9.69
N GLN A 4 19.10 -0.51 9.54
CA GLN A 4 18.74 0.84 9.94
C GLN A 4 17.55 1.39 9.13
N LEU A 5 17.50 1.10 7.82
CA LEU A 5 16.37 1.52 6.98
C LEU A 5 15.06 0.83 7.42
N MET A 6 15.12 -0.47 7.71
CA MET A 6 13.95 -1.20 8.20
C MET A 6 13.51 -0.70 9.58
N ALA A 7 14.44 -0.34 10.47
CA ALA A 7 14.08 0.22 11.77
C ALA A 7 13.30 1.53 11.62
N LEU A 8 13.76 2.46 10.76
CA LEU A 8 13.04 3.70 10.47
C LEU A 8 11.68 3.46 9.78
N TRP A 9 11.62 2.45 8.91
CA TRP A 9 10.38 2.04 8.26
C TRP A 9 9.34 1.60 9.30
N GLU A 10 9.69 0.66 10.18
CA GLU A 10 8.78 0.17 11.22
C GLU A 10 8.39 1.27 12.22
N GLU A 11 9.33 2.13 12.61
CA GLU A 11 9.04 3.28 13.48
C GLU A 11 7.98 4.22 12.85
N GLY A 12 8.16 4.58 11.57
CA GLY A 12 7.24 5.46 10.86
C GLY A 12 5.83 4.85 10.70
N TRP A 13 5.74 3.56 10.38
CA TRP A 13 4.46 2.86 10.30
C TRP A 13 3.80 2.68 11.67
N GLY A 14 4.59 2.43 12.73
CA GLY A 14 4.09 2.38 14.10
C GLY A 14 3.39 3.67 14.52
N CYS A 15 3.94 4.84 14.16
CA CYS A 15 3.29 6.13 14.38
C CYS A 15 1.94 6.23 13.66
N LEU A 16 1.84 5.79 12.40
CA LEU A 16 0.59 5.80 11.65
C LEU A 16 -0.45 4.88 12.29
N PHE A 17 -0.07 3.62 12.54
CA PHE A 17 -1.02 2.62 13.07
C PHE A 17 -1.47 2.99 14.47
N GLY A 18 -0.59 3.46 15.34
CA GLY A 18 -0.98 3.97 16.66
C GLY A 18 -1.96 5.15 16.59
N ALA A 19 -1.81 6.04 15.61
CA ALA A 19 -2.78 7.11 15.38
C ALA A 19 -4.13 6.58 14.90
N LEU A 20 -4.15 5.63 13.95
CA LEU A 20 -5.37 5.04 13.40
C LEU A 20 -6.13 4.19 14.44
N ASP A 21 -5.42 3.39 15.24
CA ASP A 21 -6.01 2.51 16.26
C ASP A 21 -6.74 3.29 17.37
N SER A 22 -6.37 4.56 17.57
CA SER A 22 -7.03 5.44 18.53
C SER A 22 -8.35 6.04 18.03
N LEU A 23 -8.66 5.92 16.73
CA LEU A 23 -9.85 6.52 16.14
C LEU A 23 -11.09 5.64 16.36
N THR A 24 -12.22 6.30 16.52
CA THR A 24 -13.55 5.68 16.52
C THR A 24 -14.33 6.12 15.28
N ASP A 25 -15.45 5.46 14.99
CA ASP A 25 -16.33 5.84 13.88
C ASP A 25 -16.81 7.30 13.98
N ALA A 26 -16.98 7.81 15.20
CA ALA A 26 -17.36 9.20 15.45
C ALA A 26 -16.27 10.20 15.01
N ASP A 27 -15.00 9.79 15.03
CA ASP A 27 -13.88 10.65 14.63
C ASP A 27 -13.77 10.82 13.12
N LEU A 28 -14.28 9.87 12.33
CA LEU A 28 -14.10 9.84 10.87
C LEU A 28 -14.68 11.08 10.17
N GLY A 29 -15.74 11.67 10.75
CA GLY A 29 -16.37 12.90 10.28
C GLY A 29 -15.69 14.20 10.75
N ARG A 30 -14.80 14.13 11.74
CA ARG A 30 -14.14 15.31 12.32
C ARG A 30 -13.32 16.05 11.27
N THR A 31 -13.43 17.38 11.25
CA THR A 31 -12.59 18.22 10.38
C THR A 31 -11.19 18.39 10.96
N ILE A 32 -10.20 18.13 10.13
CA ILE A 32 -8.79 18.46 10.35
C ILE A 32 -8.31 19.35 9.21
N THR A 33 -7.19 20.03 9.40
CA THR A 33 -6.61 20.90 8.37
C THR A 33 -5.34 20.28 7.81
N ILE A 34 -5.26 20.15 6.48
CA ILE A 34 -4.05 19.75 5.78
C ILE A 34 -3.65 20.90 4.86
N ARG A 35 -2.50 21.52 5.12
CA ARG A 35 -1.98 22.67 4.33
C ARG A 35 -2.97 23.83 4.19
N GLY A 36 -3.75 24.10 5.24
CA GLY A 36 -4.75 25.16 5.26
C GLY A 36 -6.13 24.76 4.74
N GLU A 37 -6.29 23.56 4.16
CA GLU A 37 -7.55 23.09 3.62
C GLU A 37 -8.28 22.15 4.60
N PRO A 38 -9.58 22.38 4.87
CA PRO A 38 -10.37 21.52 5.74
C PRO A 38 -10.65 20.18 5.04
N HIS A 39 -10.43 19.09 5.77
CA HIS A 39 -10.70 17.72 5.35
C HIS A 39 -11.36 16.96 6.50
N SER A 40 -12.24 16.01 6.22
CA SER A 40 -12.60 15.02 7.24
C SER A 40 -11.42 14.09 7.52
N VAL A 41 -11.40 13.46 8.70
CA VAL A 41 -10.44 12.39 9.02
C VAL A 41 -10.48 11.29 7.94
N MET A 42 -11.67 10.89 7.48
CA MET A 42 -11.82 9.91 6.40
C MET A 42 -11.15 10.37 5.09
N GLN A 43 -11.32 11.65 4.70
CA GLN A 43 -10.65 12.20 3.51
C GLN A 43 -9.12 12.18 3.68
N ALA A 44 -8.63 12.52 4.87
CA ALA A 44 -7.20 12.47 5.17
C ALA A 44 -6.61 11.06 5.07
N ILE A 45 -7.30 10.04 5.61
CA ILE A 45 -6.91 8.63 5.52
C ILE A 45 -6.85 8.20 4.05
N ASN A 46 -7.91 8.46 3.26
CA ASN A 46 -7.94 8.11 1.85
C ASN A 46 -6.81 8.77 1.05
N ARG A 47 -6.50 10.05 1.36
CA ARG A 47 -5.38 10.76 0.75
C ARG A 47 -4.04 10.06 1.03
N GLN A 48 -3.86 9.55 2.26
CA GLN A 48 -2.64 8.84 2.65
C GLN A 48 -2.55 7.46 1.97
N VAL A 49 -3.65 6.71 1.88
CA VAL A 49 -3.67 5.41 1.16
C VAL A 49 -3.19 5.58 -0.30
N ALA A 50 -3.74 6.57 -1.02
CA ALA A 50 -3.33 6.85 -2.39
C ALA A 50 -1.85 7.27 -2.48
N HIS A 51 -1.39 8.09 -1.53
CA HIS A 51 -0.01 8.55 -1.46
C HIS A 51 0.98 7.40 -1.23
N TYR A 52 0.68 6.49 -0.29
CA TYR A 52 1.50 5.32 -0.02
C TYR A 52 1.55 4.39 -1.23
N ALA A 53 0.40 4.11 -1.86
CA ALA A 53 0.35 3.28 -3.07
C ALA A 53 1.24 3.86 -4.20
N SER A 54 1.23 5.19 -4.38
CA SER A 54 2.11 5.87 -5.34
C SER A 54 3.59 5.63 -5.04
N HIS A 55 4.02 5.81 -3.78
CA HIS A 55 5.42 5.58 -3.40
C HIS A 55 5.82 4.10 -3.46
N CYS A 56 4.97 3.17 -3.04
CA CYS A 56 5.20 1.74 -3.23
C CYS A 56 5.36 1.41 -4.73
N GLY A 57 4.54 2.02 -5.60
CA GLY A 57 4.67 1.89 -7.05
C GLY A 57 6.03 2.38 -7.58
N GLN A 58 6.54 3.50 -7.08
CA GLN A 58 7.87 4.01 -7.44
C GLN A 58 8.97 3.04 -7.01
N ILE A 59 8.90 2.49 -5.79
CA ILE A 59 9.86 1.50 -5.29
C ILE A 59 9.83 0.24 -6.16
N ILE A 60 8.64 -0.29 -6.47
CA ILE A 60 8.47 -1.46 -7.32
C ILE A 60 9.02 -1.19 -8.73
N PHE A 61 8.77 -0.01 -9.29
CA PHE A 61 9.29 0.38 -10.61
C PHE A 61 10.82 0.35 -10.64
N LEU A 62 11.47 0.95 -9.64
CA LEU A 62 12.92 0.93 -9.52
C LEU A 62 13.45 -0.50 -9.33
N ALA A 63 12.85 -1.28 -8.43
CA ALA A 63 13.26 -2.66 -8.19
C ALA A 63 13.14 -3.53 -9.46
N LYS A 64 12.06 -3.35 -10.23
CA LYS A 64 11.86 -4.03 -11.51
C LYS A 64 12.91 -3.63 -12.54
N HIS A 65 13.25 -2.34 -12.62
CA HIS A 65 14.28 -1.86 -13.53
C HIS A 65 15.66 -2.43 -13.17
N LEU A 66 16.02 -2.43 -11.88
CA LEU A 66 17.30 -2.92 -11.38
C LEU A 66 17.44 -4.44 -11.51
N GLN A 67 16.39 -5.20 -11.23
CA GLN A 67 16.42 -6.66 -11.36
C GLN A 67 16.31 -7.13 -12.82
N SER A 68 15.66 -6.35 -13.70
CA SER A 68 15.54 -6.63 -15.13
C SER A 68 15.11 -8.09 -15.40
N ALA A 69 15.96 -8.90 -16.03
CA ALA A 69 15.71 -10.31 -16.33
C ALA A 69 15.49 -11.19 -15.08
N ASN A 70 16.04 -10.78 -13.94
CA ASN A 70 15.88 -11.48 -12.66
C ASN A 70 14.64 -11.03 -11.87
N TRP A 71 13.80 -10.16 -12.44
CA TRP A 71 12.58 -9.73 -11.78
C TRP A 71 11.56 -10.87 -11.69
N ASN A 72 11.17 -11.22 -10.47
CA ASN A 72 10.04 -12.12 -10.23
C ASN A 72 8.75 -11.31 -10.07
N SER A 73 7.68 -11.73 -10.74
CA SER A 73 6.38 -11.04 -10.67
C SER A 73 5.82 -11.10 -9.25
N LEU A 74 5.42 -9.96 -8.69
CA LEU A 74 4.77 -9.87 -7.37
C LEU A 74 3.26 -10.19 -7.43
N SER A 75 2.73 -10.41 -8.63
CA SER A 75 1.34 -10.76 -8.90
C SER A 75 1.28 -11.71 -10.12
N VAL A 76 0.15 -11.79 -10.81
CA VAL A 76 0.01 -12.58 -12.03
C VAL A 76 1.04 -12.14 -13.09
N PRO A 77 1.92 -13.05 -13.56
CA PRO A 77 2.91 -12.71 -14.57
C PRO A 77 2.26 -12.18 -15.86
N ARG A 78 3.01 -11.37 -16.61
CA ARG A 78 2.52 -10.79 -17.88
C ARG A 78 2.05 -11.91 -18.81
N LYS A 79 0.87 -11.73 -19.42
CA LYS A 79 0.22 -12.68 -20.33
C LYS A 79 -0.26 -13.98 -19.67
N LYS A 80 -0.33 -14.05 -18.33
CA LYS A 80 -0.79 -15.23 -17.58
C LYS A 80 -2.13 -15.03 -16.86
N SER A 81 -2.84 -13.93 -17.16
CA SER A 81 -4.13 -13.61 -16.54
C SER A 81 -5.21 -14.65 -16.81
N GLU A 82 -5.31 -15.16 -18.04
CA GLU A 82 -6.33 -16.16 -18.40
C GLU A 82 -6.10 -17.47 -17.65
N GLU A 83 -4.86 -18.00 -17.68
CA GLU A 83 -4.47 -19.21 -16.93
C GLU A 83 -4.73 -19.06 -15.43
N PHE A 84 -4.39 -17.90 -14.84
CA PHE A 84 -4.67 -17.62 -13.44
C PHE A 84 -6.17 -17.61 -13.13
N ASN A 85 -6.98 -16.95 -13.98
CA ASN A 85 -8.43 -16.88 -13.79
C ASN A 85 -9.10 -18.26 -13.89
N GLN A 86 -8.65 -19.12 -14.80
CA GLN A 86 -9.15 -20.50 -14.89
C GLN A 86 -8.88 -21.28 -13.60
N ARG A 87 -7.68 -21.16 -13.04
CA ARG A 87 -7.33 -21.79 -11.76
C ARG A 87 -8.18 -21.27 -10.59
N VAL A 88 -8.48 -19.96 -10.58
CA VAL A 88 -9.39 -19.37 -9.58
C VAL A 88 -10.79 -19.96 -9.72
N LEU A 89 -11.33 -20.04 -10.94
CA LEU A 89 -12.65 -20.62 -11.18
C LEU A 89 -12.72 -22.11 -10.81
N ALA A 90 -11.62 -22.84 -10.99
CA ALA A 90 -11.48 -24.23 -10.58
C ALA A 90 -11.26 -24.41 -9.05
N GLY A 91 -11.11 -23.32 -8.28
CA GLY A 91 -10.84 -23.38 -6.85
C GLY A 91 -9.39 -23.73 -6.48
N GLU A 92 -8.47 -23.72 -7.45
CA GLU A 92 -7.06 -24.07 -7.28
C GLU A 92 -6.17 -22.85 -6.94
N ALA A 93 -6.75 -21.65 -6.98
CA ALA A 93 -6.09 -20.39 -6.65
C ALA A 93 -7.09 -19.40 -6.04
N SER A 94 -6.60 -18.43 -5.28
CA SER A 94 -7.38 -17.35 -4.69
C SER A 94 -7.03 -16.02 -5.36
N GLN A 95 -8.02 -15.14 -5.50
CA GLN A 95 -7.83 -13.73 -5.89
C GLN A 95 -7.26 -12.87 -4.75
N ARG A 96 -7.23 -13.42 -3.54
CA ARG A 96 -6.63 -12.86 -2.33
C ARG A 96 -5.41 -13.67 -1.92
#